data_AF-G8YFV3-F1
#
_entry.id   AF-G8YFV3-F1
#
_cell.length_a   1.000
_cell.length_b   1.000
_cell.length_c   1.000
_cell.angle_alpha   90.00
_cell.angle_beta   90.00
_cell.angle_gamma   90.00
#
_symmetry.space_group_name_H-M   'P 1'
#
loop_
_entity.id
_entity.type
_entity.pdbx_description
1 polymer ?
#
loop_
_entity_poly.entity_id
_entity_poly.type
_entity_poly.pdbx_seq_one_letter_code
_entity_poly.pdbx_strand_id
1 'polypeptide(L)'
;MKGLQKPLVNSFILITLICVIYFLTNPGTDKSLGKAAPINLSNNPTSYDFTQDEKLKKTEPKGEKKKVSADESLLKDSPEVTLQEADSKQAINDGSELTSQPFMPKMANETLKAQLGNAAWKLFHTILARYPDKPSQQERTTLEQYIRLFAQVYPCGDCARHFQGLLAKYPPQTGSRKTAAIWGCDIHNKVNDRLGKAQYDCTTILEDYDCGCGDDEKLKDDTLNNESIDHLKKIHVNEKVDGLQAGG
;
A
#
# COMPACT_ATOMS: atom_id res chain seq x y z
N MET A 1 29.74 57.96 40.85
CA MET A 1 28.93 57.67 39.65
C MET A 1 28.23 56.32 39.84
N LYS A 2 26.96 56.30 40.24
CA LYS A 2 26.13 55.09 40.33
C LYS A 2 24.76 55.41 39.77
N GLY A 3 24.30 54.64 38.78
CA GLY A 3 22.89 54.63 38.39
C GLY A 3 22.64 54.51 36.89
N LEU A 4 22.83 53.32 36.31
CA LEU A 4 22.13 52.93 35.07
C LEU A 4 22.18 51.41 34.83
N GLN A 5 21.63 50.59 35.74
CA GLN A 5 21.49 49.13 35.50
C GLN A 5 20.16 48.51 35.97
N LYS A 6 19.16 49.31 36.34
CA LYS A 6 17.89 48.79 36.88
C LYS A 6 16.75 48.46 35.88
N PRO A 7 16.71 48.89 34.60
CA PRO A 7 15.53 48.61 33.76
C PRO A 7 15.53 47.24 33.08
N LEU A 8 16.70 46.65 32.81
CA LEU A 8 16.80 45.38 32.06
C LEU A 8 16.46 44.16 32.92
N VAL A 9 16.89 44.13 34.18
CA VAL A 9 16.66 42.98 35.08
C VAL A 9 15.16 42.80 35.37
N ASN A 10 14.41 43.90 35.52
CA ASN A 10 12.97 43.85 35.74
C ASN A 10 12.19 43.34 34.51
N SER A 11 12.65 43.64 33.30
CA SER A 11 12.03 43.12 32.07
C SER A 11 12.25 41.62 31.91
N PHE A 12 13.45 41.12 32.23
CA PHE A 12 13.71 39.68 32.19
C PHE A 12 12.87 38.91 33.21
N ILE A 13 12.69 39.44 34.43
CA ILE A 13 11.84 38.80 35.46
C ILE A 13 10.37 38.77 35.02
N LEU A 14 9.89 39.82 34.36
CA LEU A 14 8.51 39.86 33.87
C LEU A 14 8.29 38.86 32.72
N ILE A 15 9.24 38.76 31.79
CA ILE A 15 9.16 37.81 30.68
C ILE A 15 9.20 36.36 31.17
N THR A 16 10.08 36.04 32.14
CA THR A 16 10.14 34.68 32.69
C THR A 16 8.87 34.33 33.48
N LEU A 17 8.30 35.26 34.24
CA LEU A 17 7.02 35.07 34.90
C LEU A 17 5.88 34.83 33.90
N ILE A 18 5.82 35.59 32.81
CA ILE A 18 4.81 35.39 31.76
C ILE A 18 4.98 34.02 31.09
N CYS A 19 6.22 33.61 30.79
CA CYS A 19 6.48 32.28 30.24
C CYS A 19 6.07 31.16 31.20
N VAL A 20 6.40 31.28 32.48
CA VAL A 20 6.03 30.29 33.50
C VAL A 20 4.51 30.23 33.66
N ILE A 21 3.83 31.38 33.72
CA ILE A 21 2.36 31.43 33.76
C ILE A 21 1.76 30.81 32.49
N TYR A 22 2.32 31.09 31.30
CA TYR A 22 1.86 30.49 30.05
C TYR A 22 2.03 28.96 30.04
N PHE A 23 3.15 28.45 30.54
CA PHE A 23 3.39 27.01 30.67
C PHE A 23 2.47 26.36 31.73
N LEU A 24 2.19 27.04 32.83
CA LEU A 24 1.30 26.53 33.89
C LEU A 24 -0.18 26.63 33.53
N THR A 25 -0.57 27.61 32.71
CA THR A 25 -1.97 27.84 32.30
C THR A 25 -2.35 27.11 31.02
N ASN A 26 -1.37 26.58 30.28
CA ASN A 26 -1.59 25.81 29.06
C ASN A 26 -1.15 24.35 29.30
N PRO A 27 -1.93 23.57 30.08
CA PRO A 27 -1.64 22.15 30.23
C PRO A 27 -1.72 21.52 28.85
N GLY A 28 -0.61 20.92 28.41
CA GLY A 28 -0.55 20.15 27.18
C GLY A 28 -1.75 19.20 27.14
N THR A 29 -2.55 19.30 26.10
CA THR A 29 -3.71 18.42 25.94
C THR A 29 -3.19 17.01 25.65
N ASP A 30 -3.00 16.21 26.69
CA ASP A 30 -2.80 14.78 26.58
C ASP A 30 -4.10 14.18 26.05
N LYS A 31 -4.23 14.14 24.73
CA LYS A 31 -5.23 13.30 24.05
C LYS A 31 -4.79 11.85 24.21
N SER A 32 -5.01 11.31 25.40
CA SER A 32 -4.96 9.88 25.67
C SER A 32 -5.85 9.15 24.65
N LEU A 33 -5.37 8.04 24.09
CA LEU A 33 -6.03 7.24 23.04
C LEU A 33 -7.34 6.56 23.48
N GLY A 34 -7.98 7.05 24.54
CA GLY A 34 -9.07 6.37 25.22
C GLY A 34 -8.59 5.11 25.93
N LYS A 35 -9.49 4.45 26.67
CA LYS A 35 -9.21 3.13 27.23
C LYS A 35 -9.29 2.12 26.09
N ALA A 36 -8.17 1.50 25.74
CA ALA A 36 -8.18 0.32 24.87
C ALA A 36 -8.98 -0.79 25.57
N ALA A 37 -9.96 -1.37 24.88
CA ALA A 37 -10.54 -2.62 25.34
C ALA A 37 -9.44 -3.70 25.26
N PRO A 38 -9.31 -4.58 26.26
CA PRO A 38 -8.36 -5.68 26.16
C PRO A 38 -8.71 -6.53 24.94
N ILE A 39 -7.73 -6.75 24.05
CA ILE A 39 -7.90 -7.64 22.90
C ILE A 39 -8.07 -9.05 23.45
N ASN A 40 -9.27 -9.60 23.37
CA ASN A 40 -9.53 -10.98 23.74
C ASN A 40 -9.11 -11.89 22.58
N LEU A 41 -7.82 -12.24 22.56
CA LEU A 41 -7.19 -13.06 21.52
C LEU A 41 -7.76 -14.49 21.44
N SER A 42 -8.55 -14.94 22.44
CA SER A 42 -9.04 -16.32 22.49
C SER A 42 -10.27 -16.58 21.61
N ASN A 43 -11.04 -15.56 21.22
CA ASN A 43 -12.39 -15.75 20.65
C ASN A 43 -12.66 -14.92 19.38
N ASN A 44 -11.64 -14.64 18.57
CA ASN A 44 -11.89 -13.93 17.31
C ASN A 44 -12.16 -14.91 16.16
N PRO A 45 -13.39 -14.97 15.59
CA PRO A 45 -13.71 -15.84 14.45
C PRO A 45 -13.12 -15.36 13.11
N THR A 46 -12.26 -14.33 13.09
CA THR A 46 -11.71 -13.72 11.87
C THR A 46 -10.23 -14.03 11.63
N SER A 47 -9.72 -15.18 12.10
CA SER A 47 -8.45 -15.68 11.58
C SER A 47 -8.67 -16.03 10.09
N TYR A 48 -8.29 -15.12 9.21
CA TYR A 48 -8.25 -15.36 7.77
C TYR A 48 -7.25 -16.49 7.51
N ASP A 49 -7.79 -17.67 7.22
CA ASP A 49 -7.04 -18.88 6.93
C ASP A 49 -6.61 -18.86 5.46
N PHE A 50 -5.32 -18.56 5.24
CA PHE A 50 -4.70 -18.48 3.92
C PHE A 50 -4.74 -19.80 3.13
N THR A 51 -5.05 -20.93 3.77
CA THR A 51 -5.04 -22.26 3.12
C THR A 51 -6.33 -22.59 2.35
N GLN A 52 -7.38 -21.76 2.44
CA GLN A 52 -8.68 -22.08 1.82
C GLN A 52 -8.74 -21.86 0.31
N ASP A 53 -7.87 -21.02 -0.27
CA ASP A 53 -7.88 -20.72 -1.71
C ASP A 53 -7.32 -21.85 -2.60
N GLU A 54 -6.60 -22.83 -2.05
CA GLU A 54 -6.09 -23.97 -2.83
C GLU A 54 -7.16 -25.04 -3.11
N LYS A 55 -8.27 -25.05 -2.37
CA LYS A 55 -9.32 -26.07 -2.55
C LYS A 55 -10.27 -25.80 -3.71
N LEU A 56 -10.27 -24.59 -4.28
CA LEU A 56 -11.14 -24.20 -5.39
C LEU A 56 -10.42 -24.15 -6.75
N LYS A 57 -9.52 -25.10 -7.03
CA LYS A 57 -8.99 -25.30 -8.40
C LYS A 57 -8.91 -26.75 -8.88
N LYS A 58 -9.48 -27.70 -8.13
CA LYS A 58 -9.60 -29.09 -8.56
C LYS A 58 -11.05 -29.44 -8.93
N THR A 59 -11.53 -28.86 -10.02
CA THR A 59 -12.57 -29.47 -10.87
C THR A 59 -12.36 -28.96 -12.29
N GLU A 60 -11.51 -29.65 -13.03
CA GLU A 60 -11.54 -29.59 -14.50
C GLU A 60 -12.84 -30.25 -14.99
N PRO A 61 -13.67 -29.59 -15.82
CA PRO A 61 -14.67 -30.31 -16.59
C PRO A 61 -13.98 -30.99 -17.77
N LYS A 62 -13.95 -32.32 -17.75
CA LYS A 62 -13.61 -33.15 -18.92
C LYS A 62 -14.56 -32.80 -20.08
N GLY A 63 -13.96 -32.53 -21.24
CA GLY A 63 -14.68 -32.10 -22.44
C GLY A 63 -15.60 -33.17 -23.03
N GLU A 64 -16.62 -32.69 -23.73
CA GLU A 64 -17.37 -33.46 -24.71
C GLU A 64 -17.27 -32.74 -26.06
N LYS A 65 -16.67 -33.42 -27.06
CA LYS A 65 -16.59 -32.94 -28.44
C LYS A 65 -17.93 -33.24 -29.12
N LYS A 66 -18.58 -32.22 -29.67
CA LYS A 66 -19.55 -32.39 -30.76
C LYS A 66 -19.23 -31.43 -31.90
N LYS A 67 -19.18 -32.00 -33.10
CA LYS A 67 -18.75 -31.42 -34.37
C LYS A 67 -19.98 -31.27 -35.27
N VAL A 68 -20.31 -30.06 -35.72
CA VAL A 68 -21.11 -29.74 -36.94
C VAL A 68 -20.80 -28.27 -37.29
N SER A 69 -19.89 -28.00 -38.23
CA SER A 69 -20.09 -27.60 -39.65
C SER A 69 -20.81 -26.26 -39.91
N ALA A 70 -20.12 -25.46 -40.72
CA ALA A 70 -20.43 -24.21 -41.41
C ALA A 70 -21.90 -23.84 -41.70
N ASP A 71 -22.21 -22.53 -41.67
CA ASP A 71 -22.49 -21.79 -42.91
C ASP A 71 -22.37 -20.25 -42.69
N GLU A 72 -22.11 -19.57 -43.79
CA GLU A 72 -21.83 -18.17 -44.07
C GLU A 72 -23.12 -17.37 -44.31
N SER A 73 -23.02 -16.02 -44.19
CA SER A 73 -23.70 -15.00 -45.04
C SER A 73 -24.58 -13.92 -44.37
N LEU A 74 -24.21 -12.65 -44.70
CA LEU A 74 -25.03 -11.45 -45.01
C LEU A 74 -25.90 -10.79 -43.91
N LEU A 75 -26.22 -9.48 -43.86
CA LEU A 75 -25.66 -8.16 -44.21
C LEU A 75 -26.78 -7.13 -43.84
N LYS A 76 -26.44 -5.96 -43.26
CA LYS A 76 -27.25 -4.70 -43.12
C LYS A 76 -28.51 -4.78 -42.21
N ASP A 77 -28.95 -3.78 -41.46
CA ASP A 77 -29.03 -2.32 -41.65
C ASP A 77 -29.23 -1.61 -40.27
N SER A 78 -28.94 -0.31 -40.19
CA SER A 78 -29.33 0.58 -39.06
C SER A 78 -30.76 1.11 -39.25
N PRO A 79 -31.53 1.37 -38.17
CA PRO A 79 -31.63 2.77 -37.73
C PRO A 79 -31.73 3.00 -36.20
N GLU A 80 -31.15 4.13 -35.80
CA GLU A 80 -31.57 5.15 -34.81
C GLU A 80 -32.20 4.79 -33.43
N VAL A 81 -31.41 5.10 -32.39
CA VAL A 81 -31.70 5.70 -31.07
C VAL A 81 -32.79 5.06 -30.18
N THR A 82 -32.34 4.51 -29.05
CA THR A 82 -33.00 4.73 -27.77
C THR A 82 -31.96 4.81 -26.66
N LEU A 83 -31.91 5.94 -25.96
CA LEU A 83 -31.17 6.10 -24.71
C LEU A 83 -31.80 5.18 -23.67
N GLN A 84 -31.11 4.12 -23.27
CA GLN A 84 -31.44 3.36 -22.08
C GLN A 84 -30.18 3.16 -21.25
N GLU A 85 -30.28 3.61 -20.01
CA GLU A 85 -29.29 3.50 -18.96
C GLU A 85 -28.83 2.04 -18.84
N ALA A 86 -27.56 1.80 -19.13
CA ALA A 86 -26.97 0.49 -18.98
C ALA A 86 -26.70 0.22 -17.50
N ASP A 87 -27.74 -0.36 -16.91
CA ASP A 87 -27.78 -1.13 -15.69
C ASP A 87 -26.48 -1.90 -15.46
N SER A 88 -25.94 -1.74 -14.24
CA SER A 88 -24.65 -2.29 -13.82
C SER A 88 -24.75 -3.81 -13.76
N LYS A 89 -24.33 -4.48 -14.83
CA LYS A 89 -24.21 -5.94 -14.87
C LYS A 89 -23.17 -6.42 -13.87
N GLN A 90 -23.69 -6.80 -12.71
CA GLN A 90 -23.39 -8.01 -11.97
C GLN A 90 -21.90 -8.38 -11.92
N ALA A 91 -21.21 -7.80 -10.93
CA ALA A 91 -19.92 -8.27 -10.50
C ALA A 91 -20.05 -9.74 -10.07
N ILE A 92 -19.20 -10.58 -10.66
CA ILE A 92 -18.94 -11.93 -10.21
C ILE A 92 -18.49 -11.84 -8.75
N ASN A 93 -19.28 -12.42 -7.84
CA ASN A 93 -18.85 -12.68 -6.47
C ASN A 93 -17.79 -13.78 -6.51
N ASP A 94 -16.53 -13.38 -6.68
CA ASP A 94 -15.39 -14.20 -6.33
C ASP A 94 -15.08 -13.95 -4.85
N GLY A 95 -14.89 -15.03 -4.09
CA GLY A 95 -14.95 -15.07 -2.62
C GLY A 95 -13.76 -14.44 -1.91
N SER A 96 -13.50 -13.15 -2.10
CA SER A 96 -12.60 -12.35 -1.27
C SER A 96 -13.17 -10.95 -1.12
N GLU A 97 -13.83 -10.69 0.02
CA GLU A 97 -14.54 -9.43 0.29
C GLU A 97 -13.56 -8.30 0.65
N LEU A 98 -12.72 -7.92 -0.32
CA LEU A 98 -11.94 -6.70 -0.25
C LEU A 98 -12.78 -5.53 -0.73
N THR A 99 -12.78 -4.44 0.03
CA THR A 99 -13.50 -3.23 -0.35
C THR A 99 -13.01 -2.71 -1.70
N SER A 100 -13.90 -2.15 -2.52
CA SER A 100 -13.52 -1.62 -3.82
C SER A 100 -13.22 -0.12 -3.81
N GLN A 101 -13.44 0.58 -2.68
CA GLN A 101 -13.33 2.04 -2.56
C GLN A 101 -12.53 2.44 -1.33
N PRO A 102 -11.82 3.59 -1.33
CA PRO A 102 -11.09 4.04 -0.16
C PRO A 102 -12.05 4.58 0.88
N PHE A 103 -11.91 4.12 2.12
CA PHE A 103 -12.82 4.42 3.22
C PHE A 103 -12.20 5.35 4.28
N MET A 104 -10.97 5.81 4.06
CA MET A 104 -10.27 6.67 5.01
C MET A 104 -10.81 8.13 4.97
N PRO A 105 -10.92 8.81 6.13
CA PRO A 105 -11.39 10.19 6.19
C PRO A 105 -10.35 11.20 5.66
N LYS A 106 -10.75 12.46 5.53
CA LYS A 106 -9.85 13.56 5.12
C LYS A 106 -8.76 13.79 6.16
N MET A 107 -7.52 13.92 5.71
CA MET A 107 -6.38 14.33 6.54
C MET A 107 -6.15 15.84 6.37
N ALA A 108 -6.62 16.64 7.33
CA ALA A 108 -6.65 18.11 7.19
C ALA A 108 -5.33 18.83 7.49
N ASN A 109 -4.42 18.22 8.25
CA ASN A 109 -3.13 18.83 8.58
C ASN A 109 -2.13 18.58 7.45
N GLU A 110 -1.84 19.61 6.65
CA GLU A 110 -0.97 19.51 5.47
C GLU A 110 0.48 19.13 5.80
N THR A 111 1.02 19.57 6.95
CA THR A 111 2.38 19.20 7.38
C THR A 111 2.47 17.71 7.69
N LEU A 112 1.52 17.17 8.48
CA LEU A 112 1.47 15.74 8.79
C LEU A 112 1.18 14.92 7.53
N LYS A 113 0.35 15.43 6.61
CA LYS A 113 0.06 14.81 5.32
C LYS A 113 1.31 14.69 4.47
N ALA A 114 2.16 15.72 4.42
CA ALA A 114 3.42 15.69 3.71
C ALA A 114 4.42 14.70 4.33
N GLN A 115 4.52 14.67 5.66
CA GLN A 115 5.38 13.70 6.37
C GLN A 115 4.96 12.26 6.11
N LEU A 116 3.66 11.97 6.22
CA LEU A 116 3.10 10.67 5.86
C LEU A 116 3.38 10.33 4.39
N GLY A 117 3.16 11.27 3.48
CA GLY A 117 3.43 11.10 2.05
C GLY A 117 4.89 10.71 1.78
N ASN A 118 5.84 11.43 2.37
CA ASN A 118 7.26 11.14 2.21
C ASN A 118 7.62 9.74 2.75
N ALA A 119 7.11 9.38 3.93
CA ALA A 119 7.33 8.06 4.52
C ALA A 119 6.73 6.93 3.67
N ALA A 120 5.51 7.14 3.19
CA ALA A 120 4.80 6.17 2.35
C ALA A 120 5.48 5.98 1.01
N TRP A 121 5.93 7.06 0.35
CA TRP A 121 6.71 6.96 -0.88
C TRP A 121 8.05 6.26 -0.67
N LYS A 122 8.73 6.49 0.46
CA LYS A 122 9.96 5.76 0.77
C LYS A 122 9.72 4.26 0.86
N LEU A 123 8.71 3.83 1.63
CA LEU A 123 8.34 2.41 1.72
C LEU A 123 7.95 1.85 0.35
N PHE A 124 7.07 2.55 -0.37
CA PHE A 124 6.54 2.11 -1.66
C PHE A 124 7.65 1.88 -2.68
N HIS A 125 8.52 2.88 -2.89
CA HIS A 125 9.63 2.75 -3.85
C HIS A 125 10.67 1.72 -3.41
N THR A 126 10.95 1.58 -2.11
CA THR A 126 11.83 0.52 -1.62
C THR A 126 11.25 -0.88 -1.87
N ILE A 127 9.93 -1.10 -1.71
CA ILE A 127 9.29 -2.37 -2.08
C ILE A 127 9.48 -2.67 -3.57
N LEU A 128 9.29 -1.68 -4.44
CA LEU A 128 9.44 -1.85 -5.88
C LEU A 128 10.90 -2.08 -6.29
N ALA A 129 11.85 -1.41 -5.64
CA ALA A 129 13.28 -1.60 -5.86
C ALA A 129 13.79 -2.97 -5.37
N ARG A 130 13.13 -3.58 -4.39
CA ARG A 130 13.43 -4.93 -3.87
C ARG A 130 12.67 -6.05 -4.57
N TYR A 131 11.75 -5.71 -5.46
CA TYR A 131 10.96 -6.68 -6.19
C TYR A 131 11.85 -7.60 -7.06
N PRO A 132 11.50 -8.88 -7.29
CA PRO A 132 12.33 -9.76 -8.09
C PRO A 132 12.48 -9.29 -9.55
N ASP A 133 13.65 -9.55 -10.14
CA ASP A 133 13.88 -9.27 -11.57
C ASP A 133 13.05 -10.20 -12.48
N LYS A 134 12.78 -11.42 -12.01
CA LYS A 134 11.98 -12.44 -12.68
C LYS A 134 10.90 -12.99 -11.74
N PRO A 135 9.83 -12.23 -11.49
CA PRO A 135 8.79 -12.64 -10.56
C PRO A 135 7.92 -13.77 -11.13
N SER A 136 7.51 -14.68 -10.27
CA SER A 136 6.46 -15.67 -10.52
C SER A 136 5.09 -15.00 -10.68
N GLN A 137 4.12 -15.73 -11.24
CA GLN A 137 2.76 -15.21 -11.39
C GLN A 137 2.12 -14.84 -10.04
N GLN A 138 2.42 -15.60 -8.98
CA GLN A 138 1.91 -15.31 -7.64
C GLN A 138 2.53 -14.03 -7.08
N GLU A 139 3.85 -13.84 -7.19
CA GLU A 139 4.53 -12.61 -6.75
C GLU A 139 4.03 -11.37 -7.50
N ARG A 140 3.65 -11.51 -8.79
CA ARG A 140 3.00 -10.45 -9.57
C ARG A 140 1.63 -10.09 -9.04
N THR A 141 0.78 -11.10 -8.83
CA THR A 141 -0.55 -10.92 -8.24
C THR A 141 -0.46 -10.29 -6.84
N THR A 142 0.48 -10.74 -6.00
CA THR A 142 0.70 -10.20 -4.66
C THR A 142 1.10 -8.73 -4.71
N LEU A 143 2.02 -8.33 -5.59
CA LEU A 143 2.40 -6.93 -5.73
C LEU A 143 1.23 -6.07 -6.23
N GLU A 144 0.46 -6.56 -7.21
CA GLU A 144 -0.74 -5.87 -7.70
C GLU A 144 -1.79 -5.67 -6.60
N GLN A 145 -2.05 -6.70 -5.80
CA GLN A 145 -2.95 -6.64 -4.65
C GLN A 145 -2.44 -5.66 -3.59
N TYR A 146 -1.14 -5.72 -3.24
CA TYR A 146 -0.51 -4.79 -2.31
C TYR A 146 -0.75 -3.34 -2.74
N ILE A 147 -0.52 -3.00 -4.02
CA ILE A 147 -0.69 -1.64 -4.53
C ILE A 147 -2.15 -1.19 -4.45
N ARG A 148 -3.10 -2.07 -4.78
CA ARG A 148 -4.53 -1.78 -4.70
C ARG A 148 -5.00 -1.59 -3.26
N LEU A 149 -4.54 -2.44 -2.34
CA LEU A 149 -4.85 -2.35 -0.92
C LEU A 149 -4.23 -1.09 -0.31
N PHE A 150 -2.98 -0.80 -0.64
CA PHE A 150 -2.29 0.42 -0.24
C PHE A 150 -3.11 1.66 -0.62
N ALA A 151 -3.69 1.69 -1.83
CA ALA A 151 -4.56 2.78 -2.25
C ALA A 151 -5.85 2.91 -1.41
N GLN A 152 -6.44 1.79 -0.99
CA GLN A 152 -7.70 1.78 -0.23
C GLN A 152 -7.51 2.22 1.22
N VAL A 153 -6.45 1.72 1.86
CA VAL A 153 -6.19 1.92 3.30
C VAL A 153 -5.34 3.16 3.58
N TYR A 154 -4.92 3.90 2.54
CA TYR A 154 -4.06 5.09 2.70
C TYR A 154 -4.74 6.14 3.59
N PRO A 155 -4.13 6.58 4.72
CA PRO A 155 -4.79 7.40 5.74
C PRO A 155 -4.91 8.90 5.39
N CYS A 156 -5.22 9.17 4.12
CA CYS A 156 -5.61 10.46 3.57
C CYS A 156 -6.68 10.21 2.50
N GLY A 157 -7.95 10.39 2.82
CA GLY A 157 -9.06 10.00 1.93
C GLY A 157 -9.05 10.64 0.54
N ASP A 158 -8.71 11.93 0.45
CA ASP A 158 -8.58 12.63 -0.84
C ASP A 158 -7.39 12.11 -1.66
N CYS A 159 -6.26 11.84 -0.99
CA CYS A 159 -5.10 11.21 -1.62
C CYS A 159 -5.44 9.80 -2.14
N ALA A 160 -6.13 9.01 -1.32
CA ALA A 160 -6.50 7.63 -1.59
C ALA A 160 -7.41 7.51 -2.82
N ARG A 161 -8.49 8.31 -2.88
CA ARG A 161 -9.40 8.38 -4.04
C ARG A 161 -8.68 8.85 -5.30
N HIS A 162 -7.79 9.83 -5.17
CA HIS A 162 -7.00 10.29 -6.31
C HIS A 162 -6.07 9.18 -6.83
N PHE A 163 -5.33 8.51 -5.94
CA PHE A 163 -4.42 7.43 -6.31
C PHE A 163 -5.17 6.24 -6.92
N GLN A 164 -6.35 5.90 -6.41
CA GLN A 164 -7.20 4.89 -7.02
C GLN A 164 -7.66 5.26 -8.43
N GLY A 165 -7.97 6.53 -8.70
CA GLY A 165 -8.23 7.03 -10.05
C GLY A 165 -7.02 6.87 -10.97
N LEU A 166 -5.81 7.10 -10.46
CA LEU A 166 -4.57 6.84 -11.21
C LEU A 166 -4.42 5.35 -11.52
N LEU A 167 -4.69 4.45 -10.58
CA LEU A 167 -4.60 2.99 -10.80
C LEU A 167 -5.59 2.48 -11.85
N ALA A 168 -6.78 3.11 -11.95
CA ALA A 168 -7.76 2.77 -12.98
C ALA A 168 -7.28 3.15 -14.39
N LYS A 169 -6.55 4.26 -14.52
CA LYS A 169 -6.02 4.75 -15.80
C LYS A 169 -4.66 4.15 -16.17
N TYR A 170 -3.84 3.86 -15.17
CA TYR A 170 -2.46 3.42 -15.31
C TYR A 170 -2.22 2.20 -14.41
N PRO A 171 -2.66 1.01 -14.84
CA PRO A 171 -2.60 -0.18 -14.01
C PRO A 171 -1.14 -0.55 -13.65
N PRO A 172 -0.90 -1.13 -12.46
CA PRO A 172 0.43 -1.57 -12.04
C PRO A 172 1.15 -2.44 -13.06
N GLN A 173 2.43 -2.16 -13.29
CA GLN A 173 3.28 -2.94 -14.19
C GLN A 173 4.25 -3.80 -13.37
N THR A 174 3.91 -5.08 -13.17
CA THR A 174 4.60 -5.98 -12.25
C THR A 174 5.53 -6.98 -12.96
N GLY A 175 5.90 -6.73 -14.22
CA GLY A 175 6.66 -7.71 -15.03
C GLY A 175 8.09 -7.98 -14.55
N SER A 176 8.72 -7.02 -13.87
CA SER A 176 10.06 -7.13 -13.29
C SER A 176 10.31 -5.99 -12.31
N ARG A 177 11.36 -6.10 -11.48
CA ARG A 177 11.88 -5.02 -10.62
C ARG A 177 11.93 -3.66 -11.33
N LYS A 178 12.67 -3.60 -12.44
CA LYS A 178 12.85 -2.37 -13.22
C LYS A 178 11.53 -1.81 -13.73
N THR A 179 10.66 -2.67 -14.25
CA THR A 179 9.35 -2.24 -14.79
C THR A 179 8.48 -1.66 -13.69
N ALA A 180 8.44 -2.33 -12.53
CA ALA A 180 7.64 -1.91 -11.39
C ALA A 180 8.15 -0.59 -10.80
N ALA A 181 9.47 -0.44 -10.62
CA ALA A 181 10.09 0.79 -10.12
C ALA A 181 9.87 1.98 -11.05
N ILE A 182 10.06 1.82 -12.37
CA ILE A 182 9.81 2.89 -13.35
C ILE A 182 8.33 3.27 -13.36
N TRP A 183 7.41 2.30 -13.32
CA TRP A 183 5.98 2.58 -13.22
C TRP A 183 5.65 3.35 -11.94
N GLY A 184 6.19 2.93 -10.79
CA GLY A 184 6.01 3.65 -9.52
C GLY A 184 6.49 5.09 -9.58
N CYS A 185 7.63 5.33 -10.24
CA CYS A 185 8.16 6.67 -10.47
C CYS A 185 7.24 7.52 -11.35
N ASP A 186 6.77 6.99 -12.48
CA ASP A 186 5.81 7.69 -13.35
C ASP A 186 4.53 8.07 -12.60
N ILE A 187 3.98 7.17 -11.80
CA ILE A 187 2.80 7.46 -10.99
C ILE A 187 3.07 8.53 -9.92
N HIS A 188 4.23 8.47 -9.25
CA HIS A 188 4.64 9.51 -8.31
C HIS A 188 4.76 10.88 -9.02
N ASN A 189 5.27 10.90 -10.24
CA ASN A 189 5.36 12.10 -11.07
C ASN A 189 4.00 12.68 -11.48
N LYS A 190 2.97 11.84 -11.67
CA LYS A 190 1.58 12.32 -11.86
C LYS A 190 1.03 12.98 -10.59
N VAL A 191 1.41 12.49 -9.42
CA VAL A 191 1.09 13.16 -8.15
C VAL A 191 1.87 14.46 -8.00
N ASN A 192 3.15 14.50 -8.39
CA ASN A 192 3.96 15.73 -8.41
C ASN A 192 3.34 16.79 -9.31
N ASP A 193 2.93 16.42 -10.53
CA ASP A 193 2.25 17.32 -11.47
C ASP A 193 0.99 17.93 -10.86
N ARG A 194 0.11 17.10 -10.28
CA ARG A 194 -1.09 17.57 -9.56
C ARG A 194 -0.76 18.55 -8.43
N LEU A 195 0.37 18.35 -7.76
CA LEU A 195 0.81 19.19 -6.64
C LEU A 195 1.67 20.38 -7.08
N GLY A 196 1.91 20.57 -8.39
CA GLY A 196 2.78 21.62 -8.93
C GLY A 196 4.25 21.45 -8.53
N LYS A 197 4.70 20.22 -8.29
CA LYS A 197 6.09 19.88 -7.96
C LYS A 197 6.89 19.56 -9.21
N ALA A 198 8.21 19.72 -9.13
CA ALA A 198 9.12 19.32 -10.20
C ALA A 198 9.00 17.82 -10.51
N GLN A 199 9.20 17.47 -11.77
CA GLN A 199 9.27 16.08 -12.20
C GLN A 199 10.57 15.45 -11.72
N TYR A 200 10.48 14.21 -11.27
CA TYR A 200 11.61 13.39 -10.88
C TYR A 200 12.18 12.65 -12.10
N ASP A 201 13.51 12.57 -12.21
CA ASP A 201 14.16 11.77 -13.23
C ASP A 201 14.13 10.28 -12.84
N CYS A 202 13.30 9.50 -13.52
CA CYS A 202 13.15 8.08 -13.22
C CYS A 202 14.35 7.21 -13.63
N THR A 203 15.38 7.76 -14.29
CA THR A 203 16.53 6.98 -14.75
C THR A 203 17.39 6.41 -13.62
N THR A 204 17.39 7.04 -12.45
CA THR A 204 18.16 6.66 -11.26
C THR A 204 17.32 6.02 -10.15
N ILE A 205 16.05 5.68 -10.43
CA ILE A 205 15.08 5.28 -9.40
C ILE A 205 15.51 4.06 -8.58
N LEU A 206 16.25 3.13 -9.17
CA LEU A 206 16.70 1.92 -8.48
C LEU A 206 17.88 2.23 -7.54
N GLU A 207 18.75 3.15 -7.94
CA GLU A 207 19.89 3.61 -7.15
C GLU A 207 19.42 4.48 -5.97
N ASP A 208 18.46 5.39 -6.20
CA ASP A 208 17.97 6.33 -5.20
C ASP A 208 17.16 5.65 -4.08
N TYR A 209 16.58 4.49 -4.39
CA TYR A 209 15.80 3.67 -3.44
C TYR A 209 16.47 2.33 -3.11
N ASP A 210 17.80 2.26 -3.25
CA ASP A 210 18.59 1.18 -2.68
C ASP A 210 18.21 0.96 -1.20
N CYS A 211 17.99 -0.30 -0.83
CA CYS A 211 17.72 -0.70 0.56
C CYS A 211 18.96 -0.59 1.46
N GLY A 212 20.15 -0.38 0.87
CA GLY A 212 21.42 -0.46 1.58
C GLY A 212 21.86 -1.90 1.81
N CYS A 213 21.29 -2.86 1.07
CA CYS A 213 21.66 -4.28 1.16
C CYS A 213 22.99 -4.57 0.44
N GLY A 214 23.54 -3.62 -0.32
CA GLY A 214 24.87 -3.73 -0.94
C GLY A 214 25.04 -5.00 -1.76
N ASP A 215 26.20 -5.66 -1.63
CA ASP A 215 26.47 -6.93 -2.28
C ASP A 215 25.72 -8.12 -1.65
N ASP A 216 25.10 -7.95 -0.48
CA ASP A 216 24.35 -9.01 0.21
C ASP A 216 23.12 -9.46 -0.59
N GLU A 217 22.61 -8.62 -1.51
CA GLU A 217 21.58 -9.05 -2.47
C GLU A 217 22.02 -10.24 -3.34
N LYS A 218 23.33 -10.41 -3.55
CA LYS A 218 23.92 -11.48 -4.36
C LYS A 218 24.44 -12.63 -3.51
N LEU A 219 24.55 -12.44 -2.19
CA LEU A 219 25.02 -13.46 -1.27
C LEU A 219 23.90 -14.44 -0.93
N LYS A 220 24.30 -15.60 -0.39
CA LYS A 220 23.32 -16.52 0.19
C LYS A 220 22.68 -15.84 1.40
N ASP A 221 21.36 -15.89 1.45
CA ASP A 221 20.61 -15.42 2.60
C ASP A 221 20.68 -16.47 3.71
N ASP A 222 21.55 -16.22 4.70
CA ASP A 222 21.77 -17.12 5.83
C ASP A 222 20.54 -17.23 6.75
N THR A 223 19.60 -16.27 6.68
CA THR A 223 18.32 -16.35 7.42
C THR A 223 17.44 -17.49 6.91
N LEU A 224 17.75 -18.03 5.73
CA LEU A 224 17.05 -19.15 5.13
C LEU A 224 17.65 -20.50 5.53
N ASN A 225 18.55 -20.57 6.52
CA ASN A 225 19.20 -21.81 6.97
C ASN A 225 19.81 -22.62 5.81
N ASN A 226 20.47 -21.92 4.87
CA ASN A 226 21.08 -22.48 3.64
C ASN A 226 20.05 -23.05 2.63
N GLU A 227 18.77 -22.75 2.80
CA GLU A 227 17.73 -22.97 1.79
C GLU A 227 17.71 -21.81 0.79
N SER A 228 17.28 -22.07 -0.46
CA SER A 228 17.03 -20.99 -1.40
C SER A 228 15.62 -20.43 -1.20
N ILE A 229 15.40 -19.16 -1.57
CA ILE A 229 14.05 -18.59 -1.69
C ILE A 229 13.13 -19.51 -2.53
N ASP A 230 13.67 -20.20 -3.55
CA ASP A 230 12.90 -21.15 -4.35
C ASP A 230 12.54 -22.45 -3.62
N HIS A 231 13.29 -22.84 -2.59
CA HIS A 231 12.94 -23.94 -1.69
C HIS A 231 11.79 -23.50 -0.76
N LEU A 232 11.87 -22.32 -0.14
CA LEU A 232 10.80 -21.77 0.69
C LEU A 232 9.47 -21.67 -0.06
N LYS A 233 9.50 -21.25 -1.33
CA LYS A 233 8.32 -21.21 -2.20
C LYS A 233 7.60 -22.56 -2.37
N LYS A 234 8.29 -23.68 -2.11
CA LYS A 234 7.75 -25.04 -2.25
C LYS A 234 7.29 -25.63 -0.91
N ILE A 235 7.65 -25.01 0.22
CA ILE A 235 7.20 -25.45 1.52
C ILE A 235 5.70 -25.19 1.61
N HIS A 236 4.92 -26.25 1.50
CA HIS A 236 3.53 -26.22 1.93
C HIS A 236 3.57 -26.39 3.45
N VAL A 237 3.13 -25.37 4.19
CA VAL A 237 2.99 -25.47 5.64
C VAL A 237 1.84 -26.44 5.92
N ASN A 238 2.17 -27.72 5.95
CA ASN A 238 1.29 -28.71 6.55
C ASN A 238 1.40 -28.52 8.06
N GLU A 239 0.34 -28.01 8.65
CA GLU A 239 0.19 -27.83 10.09
C GLU A 239 0.38 -29.19 10.79
N LYS A 240 1.61 -29.48 11.20
CA LYS A 240 1.88 -30.30 12.37
C LYS A 240 2.40 -29.37 13.44
N VAL A 241 1.46 -28.89 14.26
CA VAL A 241 1.78 -28.27 15.54
C VAL A 241 2.32 -29.36 16.44
N ASP A 242 3.64 -29.39 16.60
CA ASP A 242 4.28 -30.01 17.75
C ASP A 242 5.43 -29.10 18.22
N GLY A 243 5.24 -28.47 19.38
CA GLY A 243 6.34 -28.05 20.24
C GLY A 243 6.98 -26.68 19.98
N LEU A 244 6.43 -25.68 20.66
CA LEU A 244 7.15 -24.70 21.49
C LEU A 244 8.52 -24.18 20.97
N GLN A 245 8.55 -22.92 20.50
CA GLN A 245 9.77 -22.12 20.64
C GLN A 245 9.47 -20.63 20.88
N ALA A 246 10.01 -20.12 21.99
CA ALA A 246 9.95 -18.72 22.40
C ALA A 246 11.04 -17.90 21.70
N GLY A 247 10.67 -16.75 21.15
CA GLY A 247 11.58 -15.82 20.48
C GLY A 247 12.41 -14.97 21.45
N GLY A 248 13.60 -14.58 21.00
CA GLY A 248 14.44 -13.52 21.58
C GLY A 248 14.32 -12.21 20.84
#